data_AF-A0A376FFF5-F1
#
_entry.id   AF-A0A376FFF5-F1
#
_cell.length_a   1.000
_cell.length_b   1.000
_cell.length_c   1.000
_cell.angle_alpha   90.00
_cell.angle_beta   90.00
_cell.angle_gamma   90.00
#
_symmetry.space_group_name_H-M   'P 1'
#
loop_
_entity.id
_entity.type
_entity.pdbx_description
1 polymer ?
#
loop_
_entity_poly.entity_id
_entity_poly.type
_entity_poly.pdbx_seq_one_letter_code
_entity_poly.pdbx_strand_id
1 'polypeptide(L)'
;MQASQSEWDIFIEEDFRTRLENIKDWLGDGVIADYDDPVIEQLLTDVDVPIVGVGGSYHSPEHYPPVHYIATDNHALVEAAFLHLKEKGVHRFAFYGLPATSGKRWAIEREHAFCQLVAQEKYRGVVYQGLETAPENWQHAQNRLADWLQTLPPQTGIIAVTDARARHVLQVCEHLHIPVPEKLCVIGIDNEELTRYLSRVALSSVAQGTRQMGYQAAKLLHRLLDKESLPLQRLLVPPVRVVERRSTDYRSLSDPAVIQAMHYIRNHACKGIKVDQVLDSVGISRSNLEKRFKEEVGETISCRHPC
;
A
#
# COMPACT_ATOMS: atom_id res chain seq x y z
N MET A 1 15.44 -20.78 12.96
CA MET A 1 16.27 -20.77 14.17
C MET A 1 15.44 -20.19 15.30
N GLN A 2 15.29 -20.93 16.40
CA GLN A 2 14.86 -20.33 17.67
C GLN A 2 16.09 -19.69 18.31
N ALA A 3 15.97 -18.49 18.88
CA ALA A 3 17.09 -17.80 19.54
C ALA A 3 17.76 -18.66 20.63
N SER A 4 17.02 -19.59 21.24
CA SER A 4 17.51 -20.54 22.23
C SER A 4 18.54 -21.57 21.73
N GLN A 5 18.88 -21.58 20.43
CA GLN A 5 19.87 -22.48 19.83
C GLN A 5 21.10 -21.74 19.27
N SER A 6 21.19 -20.43 19.47
CA SER A 6 22.30 -19.58 18.97
C SER A 6 23.11 -19.01 20.14
N GLU A 7 24.41 -18.76 19.93
CA GLU A 7 25.29 -18.11 20.92
C GLU A 7 25.24 -16.56 20.88
N TRP A 8 24.22 -15.99 20.22
CA TRP A 8 24.02 -14.55 20.11
C TRP A 8 22.62 -14.13 20.58
N ASP A 9 22.55 -12.99 21.26
CA ASP A 9 21.32 -12.37 21.73
C ASP A 9 20.90 -11.21 20.83
N ILE A 10 19.59 -10.95 20.74
CA ILE A 10 19.06 -9.82 19.97
C ILE A 10 18.82 -8.65 20.91
N PHE A 11 19.52 -7.55 20.66
CA PHE A 11 19.18 -6.27 21.24
C PHE A 11 18.11 -5.57 20.38
N ILE A 12 17.00 -5.21 20.99
CA ILE A 12 15.95 -4.38 20.39
C ILE A 12 15.70 -3.23 21.36
N GLU A 13 15.84 -1.97 20.91
CA GLU A 13 15.53 -0.82 21.75
C GLU A 13 14.04 -0.77 22.12
N GLU A 14 13.75 -0.32 23.34
CA GLU A 14 12.39 -0.32 23.92
C GLU A 14 11.38 0.56 23.15
N ASP A 15 11.84 1.61 22.47
CA ASP A 15 10.97 2.58 21.80
C ASP A 15 10.84 2.38 20.27
N PHE A 16 11.46 1.33 19.70
CA PHE A 16 11.52 1.06 18.25
C PHE A 16 11.99 2.26 17.41
N ARG A 17 12.66 3.25 18.02
CA ARG A 17 13.20 4.41 17.33
C ARG A 17 14.68 4.17 17.13
N THR A 18 15.18 4.34 15.91
CA THR A 18 16.61 4.26 15.67
C THR A 18 17.32 5.43 16.38
N ARG A 19 17.99 5.16 17.50
CA ARG A 19 18.92 6.11 18.10
C ARG A 19 20.29 5.90 17.48
N LEU A 20 20.62 6.84 16.61
CA LEU A 20 21.83 6.84 15.80
C LEU A 20 23.05 7.41 16.54
N GLU A 21 22.81 8.09 17.66
CA GLU A 21 23.83 8.63 18.54
C GLU A 21 24.52 7.46 19.29
N ASN A 22 25.85 7.36 19.15
CA ASN A 22 26.72 6.38 19.81
C ASN A 22 26.71 4.93 19.24
N ILE A 23 26.24 4.71 18.01
CA ILE A 23 26.34 3.36 17.40
C ILE A 23 27.79 2.85 17.29
N LYS A 24 28.76 3.78 17.18
CA LYS A 24 30.19 3.48 17.19
C LYS A 24 30.73 3.06 18.57
N ASP A 25 30.05 3.44 19.65
CA ASP A 25 30.39 3.05 21.02
C ASP A 25 29.62 1.80 21.48
N TRP A 26 28.71 1.29 20.63
CA TRP A 26 27.88 0.14 20.93
C TRP A 26 28.61 -1.18 20.65
N LEU A 27 28.63 -2.07 21.64
CA LEU A 27 29.29 -3.38 21.62
C LEU A 27 28.47 -4.46 20.88
N GLY A 28 27.94 -4.17 19.69
CA GLY A 28 27.28 -5.18 18.86
C GLY A 28 28.27 -5.97 18.02
N ASP A 29 28.14 -7.31 17.96
CA ASP A 29 28.99 -8.16 17.09
C ASP A 29 28.52 -8.19 15.62
N GLY A 30 27.35 -7.64 15.33
CA GLY A 30 26.78 -7.57 13.98
C GLY A 30 25.50 -6.73 13.93
N VAL A 31 25.17 -6.22 12.75
CA VAL A 31 24.08 -5.25 12.58
C VAL A 31 23.10 -5.70 11.50
N ILE A 32 21.81 -5.61 11.80
CA ILE A 32 20.74 -5.62 10.80
C ILE A 32 20.08 -4.24 10.86
N ALA A 33 20.06 -3.53 9.74
CA ALA A 33 19.63 -2.14 9.73
C ALA A 33 18.75 -1.80 8.51
N ASP A 34 17.89 -0.79 8.68
CA ASP A 34 17.10 -0.21 7.61
C ASP A 34 17.99 0.67 6.71
N TYR A 35 18.28 0.19 5.52
CA TYR A 35 19.07 0.90 4.52
C TYR A 35 18.22 1.70 3.53
N ASP A 36 16.88 1.75 3.71
CA ASP A 36 16.08 2.76 3.02
C ASP A 36 16.31 4.16 3.62
N ASP A 37 16.84 4.24 4.84
CA ASP A 37 17.27 5.48 5.49
C ASP A 37 18.73 5.84 5.13
N PRO A 38 18.96 6.94 4.37
CA PRO A 38 20.31 7.35 4.00
C PRO A 38 21.17 7.77 5.20
N VAL A 39 20.58 8.16 6.32
CA VAL A 39 21.32 8.52 7.53
C VAL A 39 21.95 7.27 8.16
N ILE A 40 21.21 6.16 8.18
CA ILE A 40 21.70 4.86 8.66
C ILE A 40 22.83 4.35 7.76
N GLU A 41 22.67 4.46 6.44
CA GLU A 41 23.69 4.08 5.47
C GLU A 41 25.02 4.83 5.71
N GLN A 42 24.96 6.14 5.95
CA GLN A 42 26.14 6.97 6.25
C GLN A 42 26.80 6.59 7.57
N LEU A 43 26.02 6.36 8.62
CA LEU A 43 26.55 6.08 9.95
C LEU A 43 27.23 4.70 10.06
N LEU A 44 26.74 3.73 9.29
CA LEU A 44 27.29 2.37 9.25
C LEU A 44 28.45 2.20 8.26
N THR A 45 28.87 3.25 7.55
CA THR A 45 29.95 3.17 6.55
C THR A 45 31.31 2.81 7.16
N ASP A 46 31.60 3.26 8.38
CA ASP A 46 32.89 3.04 9.07
C ASP A 46 32.82 1.95 10.15
N VAL A 47 31.84 1.05 10.09
CA VAL A 47 31.63 0.03 11.11
C VAL A 47 32.26 -1.30 10.67
N ASP A 48 33.14 -1.85 11.51
CA ASP A 48 33.92 -3.06 11.18
C ASP A 48 33.16 -4.37 11.36
N VAL A 49 32.03 -4.38 12.09
CA VAL A 49 31.24 -5.59 12.33
C VAL A 49 30.40 -5.96 11.11
N PRO A 50 30.06 -7.24 10.90
CA PRO A 50 29.23 -7.66 9.77
C PRO A 50 27.86 -6.96 9.75
N ILE A 51 27.51 -6.40 8.59
CA ILE A 51 26.24 -5.67 8.39
C ILE A 51 25.41 -6.37 7.32
N VAL A 52 24.12 -6.53 7.61
CA VAL A 52 23.09 -6.92 6.64
C VAL A 52 22.05 -5.81 6.56
N GLY A 53 22.03 -5.10 5.43
CA GLY A 53 21.02 -4.09 5.13
C GLY A 53 19.69 -4.70 4.73
N VAL A 54 18.60 -4.05 5.13
CA VAL A 54 17.23 -4.39 4.76
C VAL A 54 16.57 -3.15 4.16
N GLY A 55 15.83 -3.28 3.06
CA GLY A 55 15.11 -2.16 2.46
C GLY A 55 14.43 -2.50 1.13
N GLY A 56 14.26 -1.51 0.25
CA GLY A 56 13.65 -1.64 -1.07
C GLY A 56 14.57 -2.20 -2.15
N SER A 57 14.02 -2.95 -3.11
CA SER A 57 14.75 -3.30 -4.33
C SER A 57 14.90 -2.11 -5.27
N TYR A 58 16.00 -2.06 -6.01
CA TYR A 58 16.27 -1.03 -7.01
C TYR A 58 16.26 -1.63 -8.41
N HIS A 59 15.75 -0.87 -9.39
CA HIS A 59 15.80 -1.26 -10.79
C HIS A 59 17.25 -1.34 -11.31
N SER A 60 18.08 -0.35 -10.96
CA SER A 60 19.48 -0.32 -11.36
C SER A 60 20.37 -1.02 -10.32
N PRO A 61 21.17 -2.04 -10.70
CA PRO A 61 22.07 -2.75 -9.78
C PRO A 61 23.13 -1.87 -9.11
N GLU A 62 23.41 -0.69 -9.67
CA GLU A 62 24.37 0.30 -9.17
C GLU A 62 23.82 1.16 -8.03
N HIS A 63 22.50 1.21 -7.83
CA HIS A 63 21.88 1.94 -6.72
C HIS A 63 21.85 1.15 -5.41
N TYR A 64 22.18 -0.14 -5.45
CA TYR A 64 22.29 -0.95 -4.24
C TYR A 64 23.51 -0.53 -3.42
N PRO A 65 23.38 -0.40 -2.09
CA PRO A 65 24.50 -0.08 -1.23
C PRO A 65 25.55 -1.21 -1.24
N PRO A 66 26.82 -0.91 -0.93
CA PRO A 66 27.92 -1.87 -0.97
C PRO A 66 27.93 -2.83 0.25
N VAL A 67 26.77 -3.34 0.66
CA VAL A 67 26.60 -4.27 1.79
C VAL A 67 25.76 -5.49 1.39
N HIS A 68 25.78 -6.53 2.21
CA HIS A 68 24.80 -7.62 2.07
C HIS A 68 23.40 -7.06 2.25
N TYR A 69 22.49 -7.37 1.33
CA TYR A 69 21.22 -6.68 1.22
C TYR A 69 20.04 -7.64 1.04
N ILE A 70 19.04 -7.52 1.91
CA ILE A 70 17.76 -8.21 1.81
C ILE A 70 16.71 -7.18 1.39
N ALA A 71 16.25 -7.28 0.15
CA ALA A 71 15.33 -6.30 -0.42
C ALA A 71 13.90 -6.85 -0.46
N THR A 72 12.91 -6.00 -0.18
CA THR A 72 11.53 -6.23 -0.63
C THR A 72 11.46 -5.97 -2.13
N ASP A 73 10.82 -6.86 -2.90
CA ASP A 73 10.71 -6.70 -4.34
C ASP A 73 9.64 -5.65 -4.69
N ASN A 74 10.09 -4.41 -4.93
CA ASN A 74 9.23 -3.27 -5.26
C ASN A 74 8.45 -3.49 -6.56
N HIS A 75 9.02 -4.19 -7.54
CA HIS A 75 8.32 -4.50 -8.78
C HIS A 75 7.19 -5.49 -8.54
N ALA A 76 7.49 -6.61 -7.86
CA ALA A 76 6.51 -7.63 -7.54
C ALA A 76 5.38 -7.11 -6.64
N LEU A 77 5.66 -6.15 -5.74
CA LEU A 77 4.63 -5.49 -4.93
C LEU A 77 3.61 -4.74 -5.78
N VAL A 78 4.09 -3.92 -6.71
CA VAL A 78 3.21 -3.13 -7.58
C VAL A 78 2.51 -4.03 -8.59
N GLU A 79 3.20 -5.04 -9.12
CA GLU A 79 2.63 -6.06 -10.00
C GLU A 79 1.48 -6.80 -9.30
N ALA A 80 1.65 -7.26 -8.07
CA ALA A 80 0.60 -7.93 -7.31
C ALA A 80 -0.64 -7.03 -7.11
N ALA A 81 -0.43 -5.75 -6.77
CA ALA A 81 -1.52 -4.78 -6.65
C ALA A 81 -2.25 -4.55 -7.99
N PHE A 82 -1.48 -4.43 -9.07
CA PHE A 82 -1.97 -4.19 -10.41
C PHE A 82 -2.78 -5.36 -10.95
N LEU A 83 -2.23 -6.58 -10.85
CA LEU A 83 -2.91 -7.81 -11.26
C LEU A 83 -4.22 -8.01 -10.49
N HIS A 84 -4.21 -7.76 -9.18
CA HIS A 84 -5.44 -7.84 -8.37
C HIS A 84 -6.54 -6.90 -8.89
N LEU A 85 -6.23 -5.64 -9.20
CA LEU A 85 -7.20 -4.72 -9.77
C LEU A 85 -7.67 -5.17 -11.16
N LYS A 86 -6.75 -5.65 -11.99
CA LYS A 86 -7.04 -6.15 -13.34
C LYS A 86 -7.97 -7.37 -13.32
N GLU A 87 -7.75 -8.30 -12.41
CA GLU A 87 -8.58 -9.49 -12.18
C GLU A 87 -10.01 -9.12 -11.75
N LYS A 88 -10.19 -7.99 -11.07
CA LYS A 88 -11.52 -7.44 -10.74
C LYS A 88 -12.21 -6.76 -11.92
N GLY A 89 -11.58 -6.70 -13.09
CA GLY A 89 -12.13 -6.04 -14.28
C GLY A 89 -11.87 -4.54 -14.34
N VAL A 90 -10.91 -4.03 -13.55
CA VAL A 90 -10.46 -2.64 -13.68
C VAL A 90 -9.56 -2.51 -14.92
N HIS A 91 -9.81 -1.48 -15.73
CA HIS A 91 -9.05 -1.23 -16.96
C HIS A 91 -8.32 0.11 -16.97
N ARG A 92 -8.62 0.99 -16.02
CA ARG A 92 -7.98 2.29 -15.85
C ARG A 92 -7.22 2.29 -14.55
N PHE A 93 -5.95 2.68 -14.60
CA PHE A 93 -5.08 2.62 -13.44
C PHE A 93 -4.51 4.00 -13.13
N ALA A 94 -4.43 4.30 -11.86
CA ALA A 94 -3.77 5.48 -11.34
C ALA A 94 -2.81 5.08 -10.22
N PHE A 95 -1.76 5.87 -10.04
CA PHE A 95 -0.77 5.67 -9.00
C PHE A 95 -0.66 6.90 -8.12
N TYR A 96 -0.81 6.70 -6.81
CA TYR A 96 -0.63 7.75 -5.82
C TYR A 96 0.71 7.59 -5.12
N GLY A 97 1.69 8.33 -5.61
CA GLY A 97 3.09 8.27 -5.19
C GLY A 97 3.46 9.29 -4.12
N LEU A 98 4.76 9.41 -3.89
CA LEU A 98 5.41 10.42 -3.05
C LEU A 98 6.37 11.25 -3.91
N PRO A 99 6.63 12.51 -3.55
CA PRO A 99 7.56 13.33 -4.28
C PRO A 99 9.00 12.86 -4.03
N ALA A 100 9.88 13.03 -5.02
CA ALA A 100 11.30 12.67 -4.90
C ALA A 100 12.00 13.38 -3.73
N THR A 101 11.49 14.56 -3.32
CA THR A 101 12.00 15.33 -2.17
C THR A 101 11.84 14.62 -0.83
N SER A 102 11.01 13.58 -0.75
CA SER A 102 10.81 12.79 0.48
C SER A 102 12.04 11.95 0.89
N GLY A 103 13.00 11.78 -0.01
CA GLY A 103 14.14 10.87 0.18
C GLY A 103 13.76 9.39 0.20
N LYS A 104 12.49 9.04 -0.01
CA LYS A 104 12.00 7.66 0.00
C LYS A 104 12.26 6.99 -1.34
N ARG A 105 13.45 6.41 -1.51
CA ARG A 105 13.91 5.77 -2.76
C ARG A 105 12.94 4.69 -3.28
N TRP A 106 12.39 3.86 -2.39
CA TRP A 106 11.38 2.86 -2.73
C TRP A 106 10.11 3.43 -3.40
N ALA A 107 9.77 4.70 -3.14
CA ALA A 107 8.60 5.31 -3.77
C ALA A 107 8.83 5.54 -5.27
N ILE A 108 10.04 5.93 -5.65
CA ILE A 108 10.45 6.12 -7.04
C ILE A 108 10.48 4.77 -7.76
N GLU A 109 11.03 3.74 -7.11
CA GLU A 109 11.10 2.38 -7.67
C GLU A 109 9.70 1.79 -7.91
N ARG A 110 8.77 1.98 -6.96
CA ARG A 110 7.37 1.55 -7.12
C ARG A 110 6.64 2.36 -8.22
N GLU A 111 6.88 3.67 -8.31
CA GLU A 111 6.32 4.50 -9.39
C GLU A 111 6.85 4.04 -10.76
N HIS A 112 8.14 3.74 -10.85
CA HIS A 112 8.77 3.21 -12.07
C HIS A 112 8.17 1.86 -12.46
N ALA A 113 8.01 0.94 -11.52
CA ALA A 113 7.34 -0.34 -11.75
C ALA A 113 5.89 -0.16 -12.25
N PHE A 114 5.13 0.77 -11.65
CA PHE A 114 3.79 1.09 -12.12
C PHE A 114 3.79 1.58 -13.57
N CYS A 115 4.69 2.50 -13.91
CA CYS A 115 4.82 3.03 -15.26
C CYS A 115 5.13 1.93 -16.29
N GLN A 116 6.01 0.98 -15.93
CA GLN A 116 6.34 -0.16 -16.79
C GLN A 116 5.14 -1.08 -17.03
N LEU A 117 4.39 -1.40 -15.99
CA LEU A 117 3.23 -2.29 -16.06
C LEU A 117 2.09 -1.66 -16.88
N VAL A 118 1.77 -0.38 -16.61
CA VAL A 118 0.66 0.29 -17.29
C VAL A 118 0.97 0.68 -18.74
N ALA A 119 2.25 0.76 -19.13
CA ALA A 119 2.64 1.01 -20.52
C ALA A 119 2.16 -0.09 -21.49
N GLN A 120 1.87 -1.30 -20.97
CA GLN A 120 1.36 -2.42 -21.74
C GLN A 120 -0.17 -2.42 -21.87
N GLU A 121 -0.86 -1.49 -21.21
CA GLU A 121 -2.32 -1.41 -21.18
C GLU A 121 -2.89 -0.50 -22.26
N LYS A 122 -4.17 -0.72 -22.58
CA LYS A 122 -4.91 0.09 -23.56
C LYS A 122 -5.07 1.56 -23.13
N TYR A 123 -5.21 1.79 -21.82
CA TYR A 123 -5.38 3.12 -21.26
C TYR A 123 -4.08 3.56 -20.58
N ARG A 124 -3.67 4.81 -20.82
CA ARG A 124 -2.52 5.38 -20.13
C ARG A 124 -2.80 5.51 -18.64
N GLY A 125 -1.85 5.04 -17.83
CA GLY A 125 -1.88 5.26 -16.40
C GLY A 125 -1.69 6.73 -16.04
N VAL A 126 -2.30 7.14 -14.93
CA VAL A 126 -2.11 8.49 -14.38
C VAL A 126 -1.30 8.39 -13.10
N VAL A 127 -0.16 9.08 -13.05
CA VAL A 127 0.65 9.19 -11.84
C VAL A 127 0.39 10.53 -11.17
N TYR A 128 0.19 10.52 -9.86
CA TYR A 128 0.13 11.72 -9.04
C TYR A 128 1.05 11.58 -7.84
N GLN A 129 2.12 12.38 -7.86
CA GLN A 129 2.97 12.61 -6.71
C GLN A 129 2.27 13.64 -5.83
N GLY A 130 1.65 13.19 -4.73
CA GLY A 130 1.03 14.13 -3.80
C GLY A 130 2.08 14.86 -2.96
N LEU A 131 1.61 15.68 -2.02
CA LEU A 131 2.48 16.37 -1.06
C LEU A 131 2.77 15.46 0.14
N GLU A 132 3.93 15.65 0.78
CA GLU A 132 4.13 15.10 2.12
C GLU A 132 3.14 15.76 3.08
N THR A 133 2.40 14.93 3.81
CA THR A 133 1.39 15.40 4.74
C THR A 133 2.05 15.71 6.07
N ALA A 134 2.07 16.99 6.43
CA ALA A 134 2.45 17.48 7.75
C ALA A 134 1.30 18.33 8.31
N PRO A 135 1.16 18.48 9.64
CA PRO A 135 0.05 19.22 10.24
C PRO A 135 -0.17 20.61 9.63
N GLU A 136 0.92 21.30 9.29
CA GLU A 136 0.93 22.66 8.71
C GLU A 136 0.38 22.74 7.28
N ASN A 137 0.44 21.65 6.50
CA ASN A 137 0.02 21.64 5.10
C ASN A 137 -1.15 20.70 4.81
N TRP A 138 -1.66 20.01 5.85
CA TRP A 138 -2.64 18.94 5.71
C TRP A 138 -3.87 19.36 4.90
N GLN A 139 -4.46 20.51 5.20
CA GLN A 139 -5.63 21.01 4.47
C GLN A 139 -5.32 21.30 3.00
N HIS A 140 -4.14 21.85 2.71
CA HIS A 140 -3.71 22.11 1.34
C HIS A 140 -3.47 20.81 0.57
N ALA A 141 -2.78 19.85 1.19
CA ALA A 141 -2.56 18.52 0.64
C ALA A 141 -3.89 17.79 0.35
N GLN A 142 -4.87 17.92 1.25
CA GLN A 142 -6.19 17.35 1.09
C GLN A 142 -6.94 17.94 -0.12
N ASN A 143 -6.92 19.27 -0.27
CA ASN A 143 -7.58 19.95 -1.39
C ASN A 143 -6.95 19.57 -2.73
N ARG A 144 -5.61 19.50 -2.80
CA ARG A 144 -4.91 19.10 -4.02
C ARG A 144 -5.18 17.65 -4.40
N LEU A 145 -5.29 16.77 -3.41
CA LEU A 145 -5.69 15.38 -3.63
C LEU A 145 -7.15 15.29 -4.09
N ALA A 146 -8.05 16.10 -3.51
CA ALA A 146 -9.46 16.19 -3.91
C ALA A 146 -9.63 16.62 -5.37
N ASP A 147 -8.87 17.62 -5.81
CA ASP A 147 -8.88 18.08 -7.21
C ASP A 147 -8.48 16.93 -8.13
N TRP A 148 -7.37 16.25 -7.83
CA TRP A 148 -6.89 15.13 -8.64
C TRP A 148 -7.88 13.96 -8.69
N LEU A 149 -8.43 13.53 -7.55
CA LEU A 149 -9.39 12.42 -7.51
C LEU A 149 -10.65 12.67 -8.32
N GLN A 150 -11.10 13.94 -8.39
CA GLN A 150 -12.25 14.32 -9.21
C GLN A 150 -11.95 14.30 -10.72
N THR A 151 -10.68 14.41 -11.13
CA THR A 151 -10.29 14.26 -12.54
C THR A 151 -10.29 12.81 -13.02
N LEU A 152 -10.24 11.83 -12.10
CA LEU A 152 -10.15 10.43 -12.46
C LEU A 152 -11.47 9.93 -13.05
N PRO A 153 -11.45 9.24 -14.21
CA PRO A 153 -12.64 8.62 -14.76
C PRO A 153 -13.23 7.58 -13.79
N PRO A 154 -14.54 7.32 -13.82
CA PRO A 154 -15.13 6.21 -13.12
C PRO A 154 -14.45 4.88 -13.48
N GLN A 155 -14.47 3.93 -12.53
CA GLN A 155 -13.87 2.60 -12.66
C GLN A 155 -12.34 2.64 -12.79
N THR A 156 -11.71 3.63 -12.15
CA THR A 156 -10.25 3.72 -12.04
C THR A 156 -9.78 3.07 -10.75
N GLY A 157 -8.79 2.18 -10.85
CA GLY A 157 -8.10 1.60 -9.71
C GLY A 157 -6.85 2.37 -9.36
N ILE A 158 -6.77 2.80 -8.11
CA ILE A 158 -5.66 3.59 -7.56
C ILE A 158 -4.76 2.65 -6.76
N ILE A 159 -3.50 2.53 -7.19
CA ILE A 159 -2.44 1.90 -6.42
C ILE A 159 -1.72 3.00 -5.63
N ALA A 160 -1.77 2.95 -4.32
CA ALA A 160 -1.01 3.87 -3.48
C ALA A 160 0.33 3.26 -3.10
N VAL A 161 1.36 4.09 -3.04
CA VAL A 161 2.73 3.64 -2.73
C VAL A 161 2.87 3.05 -1.31
N THR A 162 1.99 3.44 -0.38
CA THR A 162 1.88 2.86 0.98
C THR A 162 0.42 2.83 1.44
N ASP A 163 0.13 2.04 2.48
CA ASP A 163 -1.17 2.05 3.16
C ASP A 163 -1.53 3.42 3.74
N ALA A 164 -0.55 4.18 4.23
CA ALA A 164 -0.76 5.55 4.71
C ALA A 164 -1.28 6.48 3.60
N ARG A 165 -0.74 6.35 2.39
CA ARG A 165 -1.18 7.11 1.21
C ARG A 165 -2.54 6.65 0.72
N ALA A 166 -2.80 5.34 0.74
CA ALA A 166 -4.12 4.81 0.43
C ALA A 166 -5.20 5.34 1.41
N ARG A 167 -4.88 5.40 2.71
CA ARG A 167 -5.77 5.99 3.72
C ARG A 167 -6.07 7.46 3.46
N HIS A 168 -5.07 8.24 3.05
CA HIS A 168 -5.29 9.63 2.66
C HIS A 168 -6.29 9.76 1.49
N VAL A 169 -6.19 8.87 0.49
CA VAL A 169 -7.20 8.79 -0.59
C VAL A 169 -8.59 8.46 -0.05
N LEU A 170 -8.70 7.43 0.81
CA LEU A 170 -9.99 7.03 1.37
C LEU A 170 -10.64 8.14 2.20
N GLN A 171 -9.86 8.90 2.98
CA GLN A 171 -10.36 10.04 3.75
C GLN A 171 -10.93 11.15 2.84
N VAL A 172 -10.24 11.46 1.75
CA VAL A 172 -10.74 12.44 0.77
C VAL A 172 -11.97 11.92 0.05
N CYS A 173 -12.00 10.64 -0.33
CA CYS A 173 -13.18 10.04 -0.94
C CYS A 173 -14.39 10.11 0.00
N GLU A 174 -14.20 9.86 1.30
CA GLU A 174 -15.28 9.98 2.29
C GLU A 174 -15.78 11.43 2.42
N HIS A 175 -14.86 12.40 2.49
CA HIS A 175 -15.18 13.83 2.57
C HIS A 175 -15.94 14.34 1.35
N LEU A 176 -15.58 13.86 0.16
CA LEU A 176 -16.22 14.24 -1.12
C LEU A 176 -17.41 13.33 -1.49
N HIS A 177 -17.76 12.37 -0.63
CA HIS A 177 -18.76 11.35 -0.92
C HIS A 177 -18.52 10.59 -2.24
N ILE A 178 -17.26 10.38 -2.61
CA ILE A 178 -16.86 9.57 -3.76
C ILE A 178 -17.05 8.08 -3.41
N PRO A 179 -17.85 7.32 -4.18
CA PRO A 179 -18.06 5.91 -3.91
C PRO A 179 -16.81 5.06 -4.08
N VAL A 180 -16.42 4.34 -3.02
CA VAL A 180 -15.34 3.34 -3.03
C VAL A 180 -15.91 2.00 -2.55
N PRO A 181 -15.75 0.91 -3.31
CA PRO A 181 -15.00 0.76 -4.57
C PRO A 181 -15.81 1.11 -5.84
N GLU A 182 -17.08 1.51 -5.75
CA GLU A 182 -17.98 1.53 -6.90
C GLU A 182 -17.60 2.53 -8.00
N LYS A 183 -17.05 3.69 -7.62
CA LYS A 183 -16.56 4.70 -8.58
C LYS A 183 -15.05 4.63 -8.75
N LEU A 184 -14.30 4.53 -7.64
CA LEU A 184 -12.85 4.39 -7.63
C LEU A 184 -12.46 3.22 -6.73
N CYS A 185 -11.51 2.39 -7.16
CA CYS A 185 -10.92 1.36 -6.32
C CYS A 185 -9.62 1.86 -5.72
N VAL A 186 -9.29 1.41 -4.50
CA VAL A 186 -8.06 1.81 -3.81
C VAL A 186 -7.37 0.58 -3.26
N ILE A 187 -6.10 0.39 -3.59
CA ILE A 187 -5.25 -0.65 -3.02
C ILE A 187 -3.97 -0.02 -2.48
N GLY A 188 -3.58 -0.41 -1.27
CA GLY A 188 -2.32 -0.03 -0.65
C GLY A 188 -1.25 -1.11 -0.80
N ILE A 189 -0.09 -0.82 -0.24
CA ILE A 189 1.06 -1.71 -0.10
C ILE A 189 1.52 -1.49 1.34
N ASP A 190 1.64 -2.56 2.14
CA ASP A 190 2.24 -2.66 3.50
C ASP A 190 1.43 -3.62 4.39
N ASN A 191 0.10 -3.65 4.23
CA ASN A 191 -0.86 -4.37 5.06
C ASN A 191 -0.73 -4.02 6.56
N GLU A 192 -0.70 -2.72 6.87
CA GLU A 192 -0.63 -2.21 8.24
C GLU A 192 -1.85 -2.64 9.06
N GLU A 193 -1.63 -3.38 10.16
CA GLU A 193 -2.73 -3.89 10.97
C GLU A 193 -3.37 -2.82 11.86
N LEU A 194 -2.55 -1.94 12.45
CA LEU A 194 -2.99 -0.92 13.41
C LEU A 194 -3.97 0.09 12.80
N THR A 195 -3.81 0.39 11.51
CA THR A 195 -4.60 1.43 10.83
C THR A 195 -5.83 0.87 10.11
N ARG A 196 -6.00 -0.47 10.12
CA ARG A 196 -7.12 -1.18 9.49
C ARG A 196 -8.49 -0.73 9.98
N TYR A 197 -8.60 -0.38 11.27
CA TYR A 197 -9.87 -0.05 11.93
C TYR A 197 -10.19 1.45 11.96
N LEU A 198 -9.31 2.28 11.38
CA LEU A 198 -9.44 3.75 11.42
C LEU A 198 -10.22 4.33 10.24
N SER A 199 -10.57 3.51 9.23
CA SER A 199 -11.39 3.91 8.10
C SER A 199 -12.68 3.10 8.04
N ARG A 200 -13.77 3.74 7.61
CA ARG A 200 -15.05 3.05 7.35
C ARG A 200 -14.96 2.06 6.19
N VAL A 201 -14.04 2.29 5.26
CA VAL A 201 -13.77 1.39 4.14
C VAL A 201 -12.51 0.60 4.45
N ALA A 202 -12.66 -0.71 4.64
CA ALA A 202 -11.52 -1.59 4.87
C ALA A 202 -10.59 -1.61 3.64
N LEU A 203 -9.33 -1.21 3.84
CA LEU A 203 -8.33 -1.05 2.79
C LEU A 203 -7.75 -2.39 2.35
N SER A 204 -7.89 -2.74 1.08
CA SER A 204 -7.11 -3.82 0.46
C SER A 204 -5.65 -3.43 0.36
N SER A 205 -4.75 -4.37 0.63
CA SER A 205 -3.32 -4.07 0.62
C SER A 205 -2.46 -5.27 0.27
N VAL A 206 -1.32 -5.03 -0.37
CA VAL A 206 -0.30 -6.06 -0.62
C VAL A 206 0.52 -6.29 0.64
N ALA A 207 0.47 -7.51 1.17
CA ALA A 207 1.27 -7.91 2.32
C ALA A 207 2.71 -8.23 1.88
N GLN A 208 3.64 -7.40 2.35
CA GLN A 208 5.07 -7.60 2.13
C GLN A 208 5.59 -8.86 2.83
N GLY A 209 6.72 -9.40 2.36
CA GLY A 209 7.43 -10.52 2.98
C GLY A 209 8.28 -10.16 4.20
N THR A 210 7.88 -9.18 5.03
CA THR A 210 8.73 -8.59 6.10
C THR A 210 9.27 -9.63 7.08
N ARG A 211 8.44 -10.60 7.51
CA ARG A 211 8.89 -11.70 8.38
C ARG A 211 9.95 -12.57 7.71
N GLN A 212 9.80 -12.84 6.42
CA GLN A 212 10.77 -13.60 5.65
C GLN A 212 12.05 -12.79 5.43
N MET A 213 11.95 -11.47 5.20
CA MET A 213 13.10 -10.57 5.10
C MET A 213 13.94 -10.61 6.39
N GLY A 214 13.31 -10.42 7.55
CA GLY A 214 14.00 -10.50 8.84
C GLY A 214 14.63 -11.87 9.10
N TYR A 215 13.94 -12.95 8.74
CA TYR A 215 14.48 -14.31 8.85
C TYR A 215 15.72 -14.52 7.97
N GLN A 216 15.69 -14.08 6.71
CA GLN A 216 16.82 -14.20 5.80
C GLN A 216 17.98 -13.29 6.23
N ALA A 217 17.68 -12.08 6.75
CA ALA A 217 18.68 -11.17 7.26
C ALA A 217 19.44 -11.78 8.45
N ALA A 218 18.72 -12.31 9.45
CA ALA A 218 19.34 -12.97 10.60
C ALA A 218 20.11 -14.23 10.21
N LYS A 219 19.57 -15.04 9.28
CA LYS A 219 20.26 -16.22 8.75
C LYS A 219 21.55 -15.86 8.02
N LEU A 220 21.54 -14.78 7.25
CA LEU A 220 22.72 -14.30 6.54
C LEU A 220 23.74 -13.73 7.53
N LEU A 221 23.32 -12.92 8.49
CA LEU A 221 24.19 -12.36 9.50
C LEU A 221 24.89 -13.45 10.31
N HIS A 222 24.17 -14.50 10.71
CA HIS A 222 24.77 -15.64 11.43
C HIS A 222 25.95 -16.27 10.66
N ARG A 223 25.81 -16.47 9.35
CA ARG A 223 26.90 -16.98 8.49
C ARG A 223 28.09 -16.02 8.42
N LEU A 224 27.82 -14.72 8.43
CA LEU A 224 28.88 -13.70 8.44
C LEU A 224 29.60 -13.65 9.80
N LEU A 225 28.90 -13.85 10.91
CA LEU A 225 29.48 -13.97 12.25
C LEU A 225 30.41 -15.20 12.35
N ASP A 226 30.06 -16.30 11.65
CA ASP A 226 30.92 -17.49 11.51
C ASP A 226 32.12 -17.26 10.57
N LYS A 227 32.34 -16.02 10.12
CA LYS A 227 33.42 -15.59 9.21
C LYS A 227 33.40 -16.29 7.86
N GLU A 228 32.22 -16.70 7.39
CA GLU A 228 32.06 -17.26 6.05
C GLU A 228 32.31 -16.16 5.00
N SER A 229 33.24 -16.41 4.06
CA SER A 229 33.50 -15.48 2.96
C SER A 229 32.44 -15.64 1.88
N LEU A 230 31.60 -14.62 1.71
CA LEU A 230 30.52 -14.58 0.73
C LEU A 230 30.65 -13.35 -0.16
N PRO A 231 30.37 -13.46 -1.47
CA PRO A 231 30.18 -12.26 -2.28
C PRO A 231 28.96 -11.49 -1.78
N LEU A 232 28.91 -10.18 -2.06
CA LEU A 232 27.76 -9.36 -1.66
C LEU A 232 26.45 -9.98 -2.15
N GLN A 233 25.62 -10.35 -1.18
CA GLN A 233 24.34 -11.01 -1.43
C GLN A 233 23.27 -9.95 -1.64
N ARG A 234 22.44 -10.13 -2.66
CA ARG A 234 21.26 -9.29 -2.93
C ARG A 234 20.05 -10.20 -3.09
N LEU A 235 19.34 -10.41 -1.99
CA LEU A 235 18.21 -11.33 -1.94
C LEU A 235 16.90 -10.56 -2.03
N LEU A 236 16.14 -10.77 -3.10
CA LEU A 236 14.80 -10.21 -3.25
C LEU A 236 13.79 -11.12 -2.57
N VAL A 237 12.94 -10.54 -1.73
CA VAL A 237 11.83 -11.22 -1.07
C VAL A 237 10.52 -10.75 -1.71
N PRO A 238 9.74 -11.64 -2.35
CA PRO A 238 8.48 -11.26 -2.97
C PRO A 238 7.38 -10.97 -1.93
N PRO A 239 6.28 -10.31 -2.33
CA PRO A 239 5.09 -10.22 -1.49
C PRO A 239 4.53 -11.60 -1.12
N VAL A 240 3.87 -11.68 0.03
CA VAL A 240 3.21 -12.91 0.50
C VAL A 240 1.91 -13.13 -0.25
N ARG A 241 1.07 -12.10 -0.32
CA ARG A 241 -0.24 -12.10 -0.99
C ARG A 241 -0.86 -10.71 -1.00
N VAL A 242 -1.88 -10.54 -1.83
CA VAL A 242 -2.83 -9.43 -1.69
C VAL A 242 -3.86 -9.79 -0.62
N VAL A 243 -4.09 -8.89 0.33
CA VAL A 243 -5.16 -9.01 1.30
C VAL A 243 -6.35 -8.20 0.78
N GLU A 244 -7.27 -8.89 0.13
CA GLU A 244 -8.49 -8.29 -0.40
C GLU A 244 -9.43 -7.85 0.73
N ARG A 245 -9.91 -6.61 0.61
CA ARG A 245 -10.92 -6.00 1.47
C ARG A 245 -11.88 -5.13 0.64
N ARG A 246 -12.72 -4.37 1.34
CA ARG A 246 -13.82 -3.59 0.74
C ARG A 246 -13.36 -2.58 -0.31
N SER A 247 -12.19 -1.94 -0.17
CA SER A 247 -11.74 -0.90 -1.10
C SER A 247 -11.44 -1.37 -2.52
N THR A 248 -11.42 -2.69 -2.75
CA THR A 248 -11.31 -3.31 -4.08
C THR A 248 -12.41 -4.35 -4.35
N ASP A 249 -13.48 -4.40 -3.55
CA ASP A 249 -14.65 -5.26 -3.80
C ASP A 249 -15.53 -4.66 -4.93
N TYR A 250 -14.85 -4.43 -6.05
CA TYR A 250 -15.39 -3.85 -7.26
C TYR A 250 -16.22 -4.88 -8.00
N ARG A 251 -17.38 -4.42 -8.44
CA ARG A 251 -18.24 -5.13 -9.37
C ARG A 251 -18.42 -4.20 -10.56
N SER A 252 -18.53 -4.77 -11.77
CA SER A 252 -18.69 -4.01 -13.02
C SER A 252 -20.05 -3.30 -13.10
N LEU A 253 -20.25 -2.31 -12.23
CA LEU A 253 -21.39 -1.41 -12.21
C LEU A 253 -21.05 -0.22 -13.11
N SER A 254 -21.95 0.12 -14.03
CA SER A 254 -21.77 1.21 -14.98
C SER A 254 -22.76 2.35 -14.74
N ASP A 255 -23.90 2.04 -14.13
CA ASP A 255 -25.00 2.96 -13.93
C ASP A 255 -24.75 3.87 -12.71
N PRO A 256 -24.69 5.20 -12.89
CA PRO A 256 -24.41 6.13 -11.79
C PRO A 256 -25.41 6.02 -10.63
N ALA A 257 -26.68 5.75 -10.93
CA ALA A 257 -27.72 5.62 -9.91
C ALA A 257 -27.54 4.32 -9.11
N VAL A 258 -27.17 3.22 -9.76
CA VAL A 258 -26.89 1.94 -9.10
C VAL A 258 -25.61 2.05 -8.25
N ILE A 259 -24.56 2.69 -8.78
CA ILE A 259 -23.32 2.98 -8.05
C ILE A 259 -23.61 3.75 -6.75
N GLN A 260 -24.40 4.82 -6.84
CA GLN A 260 -24.78 5.65 -5.68
C GLN A 260 -25.66 4.89 -4.69
N ALA A 261 -26.66 4.14 -5.18
CA ALA A 261 -27.53 3.32 -4.34
C ALA A 261 -26.73 2.25 -3.56
N MET A 262 -25.85 1.54 -4.27
CA MET A 262 -24.97 0.51 -3.71
C MET A 262 -24.07 1.06 -2.60
N HIS A 263 -23.47 2.21 -2.85
CA HIS A 263 -22.63 2.90 -1.89
C HIS A 263 -23.41 3.30 -0.63
N TYR A 264 -24.61 3.87 -0.81
CA TYR A 264 -25.49 4.25 0.29
C TYR A 264 -25.86 3.04 1.17
N ILE A 265 -26.28 1.94 0.52
CA ILE A 265 -26.63 0.69 1.19
C ILE A 265 -25.44 0.18 2.01
N ARG A 266 -24.23 0.09 1.43
CA ARG A 266 -23.05 -0.43 2.17
C ARG A 266 -22.67 0.43 3.39
N ASN A 267 -22.98 1.73 3.40
CA ASN A 267 -22.67 2.61 4.53
C ASN A 267 -23.74 2.64 5.62
N HIS A 268 -24.99 2.28 5.29
CA HIS A 268 -26.14 2.45 6.18
C HIS A 268 -26.91 1.16 6.45
N ALA A 269 -26.59 0.05 5.77
CA ALA A 269 -27.20 -1.26 5.93
C ALA A 269 -27.38 -1.67 7.40
N CYS A 270 -26.32 -1.53 8.21
CA CYS A 270 -26.32 -1.91 9.63
C CYS A 270 -27.19 -1.00 10.53
N LYS A 271 -27.75 0.08 10.00
CA LYS A 271 -28.64 1.02 10.71
C LYS A 271 -30.12 0.72 10.47
N GLY A 272 -30.46 -0.34 9.74
CA GLY A 272 -31.85 -0.71 9.45
C GLY A 272 -32.54 0.22 8.45
N ILE A 273 -31.86 0.53 7.34
CA ILE A 273 -32.40 1.42 6.31
C ILE A 273 -33.61 0.85 5.57
N LYS A 274 -34.50 1.75 5.11
CA LYS A 274 -35.63 1.43 4.23
C LYS A 274 -35.31 1.75 2.77
N VAL A 275 -36.01 1.09 1.85
CA VAL A 275 -35.87 1.34 0.40
C VAL A 275 -36.07 2.82 0.06
N ASP A 276 -37.02 3.50 0.72
CA ASP A 276 -37.28 4.92 0.49
C ASP A 276 -36.06 5.81 0.79
N GLN A 277 -35.26 5.47 1.80
CA GLN A 277 -34.02 6.21 2.11
C GLN A 277 -32.95 6.04 1.02
N VAL A 278 -32.91 4.88 0.37
CA VAL A 278 -32.04 4.66 -0.79
C VAL A 278 -32.51 5.51 -1.97
N LEU A 279 -33.82 5.59 -2.20
CA LEU A 279 -34.40 6.41 -3.27
C LEU A 279 -34.12 7.89 -3.04
N ASP A 280 -34.30 8.38 -1.81
CA ASP A 280 -34.01 9.76 -1.43
C ASP A 280 -32.54 10.12 -1.65
N SER A 281 -31.63 9.18 -1.38
CA SER A 281 -30.19 9.40 -1.55
C SER A 281 -29.76 9.53 -3.02
N VAL A 282 -30.48 8.91 -3.96
CA VAL A 282 -30.17 8.89 -5.39
C VAL A 282 -31.00 9.92 -6.17
N GLY A 283 -32.20 10.27 -5.68
CA GLY A 283 -33.09 11.25 -6.29
C GLY A 283 -33.88 10.73 -7.49
N ILE A 284 -34.18 9.42 -7.55
CA ILE A 284 -34.97 8.81 -8.64
C ILE A 284 -36.15 7.98 -8.14
N SER A 285 -37.16 7.79 -8.99
CA SER A 285 -38.36 7.02 -8.65
C SER A 285 -38.07 5.54 -8.41
N ARG A 286 -38.87 4.91 -7.53
CA ARG A 286 -38.73 3.50 -7.15
C ARG A 286 -38.65 2.56 -8.35
N SER A 287 -39.62 2.62 -9.25
CA SER A 287 -39.70 1.73 -10.40
C SER A 287 -38.49 1.86 -11.33
N ASN A 288 -37.92 3.06 -11.44
CA ASN A 288 -36.74 3.31 -12.26
C ASN A 288 -35.47 2.74 -11.60
N LEU A 289 -35.26 3.00 -10.30
CA LEU A 289 -34.11 2.45 -9.59
C LEU A 289 -34.16 0.92 -9.53
N GLU A 290 -35.30 0.32 -9.20
CA GLU A 290 -35.44 -1.14 -9.12
C GLU A 290 -35.15 -1.82 -10.47
N LYS A 291 -35.61 -1.24 -11.57
CA LYS A 291 -35.33 -1.73 -12.91
C LYS A 291 -33.82 -1.71 -13.21
N ARG A 292 -33.18 -0.54 -13.05
CA ARG A 292 -31.73 -0.36 -13.31
C ARG A 292 -30.88 -1.25 -12.40
N PHE A 293 -31.27 -1.34 -11.13
CA PHE A 293 -30.58 -2.17 -10.15
C PHE A 293 -30.68 -3.66 -10.49
N LYS A 294 -31.85 -4.13 -10.92
CA LYS A 294 -32.03 -5.52 -11.38
C LYS A 294 -31.27 -5.81 -12.68
N GLU A 295 -31.20 -4.86 -13.60
CA GLU A 295 -30.47 -4.98 -14.86
C GLU A 295 -28.95 -5.11 -14.65
N GLU A 296 -28.36 -4.36 -13.72
CA GLU A 296 -26.91 -4.43 -13.45
C GLU A 296 -26.51 -5.48 -12.41
N VAL A 297 -27.29 -5.64 -11.35
CA VAL A 297 -26.91 -6.46 -10.18
C VAL A 297 -27.59 -7.84 -10.20
N GLY A 298 -28.67 -8.01 -10.95
CA GLY A 298 -29.47 -9.24 -10.98
C GLY A 298 -30.39 -9.43 -9.77
N GLU A 299 -30.36 -8.52 -8.80
CA GLU A 299 -31.11 -8.60 -7.53
C GLU A 299 -32.02 -7.37 -7.34
N THR A 300 -32.92 -7.43 -6.34
CA THR A 300 -33.71 -6.27 -5.91
C THR A 300 -33.06 -5.54 -4.74
N ILE A 301 -33.37 -4.26 -4.56
CA ILE A 301 -32.87 -3.41 -3.47
C ILE A 301 -33.19 -4.00 -2.08
N SER A 302 -34.32 -4.72 -1.97
CA SER A 302 -34.78 -5.35 -0.73
C SER A 302 -34.04 -6.63 -0.33
N CYS A 303 -33.32 -7.29 -1.24
CA CYS A 303 -32.73 -8.62 -0.98
C CYS A 303 -31.38 -8.58 -0.25
N ARG A 304 -30.84 -7.40 0.09
CA ARG A 304 -29.60 -7.32 0.86
C ARG A 304 -29.88 -7.40 2.35
N HIS A 305 -29.64 -8.58 2.92
CA HIS A 305 -29.45 -8.73 4.36
C HIS A 305 -28.20 -7.96 4.81
N PRO A 306 -28.31 -7.10 5.84
CA PRO A 306 -27.20 -6.34 6.37
C PRO A 306 -26.42 -7.15 7.42
N CYS A 307 -25.10 -6.91 7.43
CA CYS A 307 -24.02 -7.47 8.27
C CYS A 307 -23.28 -8.68 7.65
#